data_AF-A0A959XNE8-F1
#
_entry.id   AF-A0A959XNE8-F1
#
_cell.length_a   1.000
_cell.length_b   1.000
_cell.length_c   1.000
_cell.angle_alpha   90.00
_cell.angle_beta   90.00
_cell.angle_gamma   90.00
#
_symmetry.space_group_name_H-M   'P 1'
#
loop_
_entity.id
_entity.type
_entity.pdbx_description
1 polymer ?
#
loop_
_entity_poly.entity_id
_entity_poly.type
_entity_poly.pdbx_seq_one_letter_code
_entity_poly.pdbx_strand_id
1 'polypeptide(L)'
;EMFRFESFHMYGVIGTAVFVGAISVLLIKRHKARTIHGEEIMIHPKEFNKGQVYGGVAFGLGWAITGACPGPLFAQIGAGSGVVFITFLSAVAGTWVYGLLREKLPH
;
A
#
# COMPACT_ATOMS: atom_id res chain seq x y z
N GLU A 1 5.88 21.35 2.34
CA GLU A 1 6.19 20.91 3.71
C GLU A 1 7.04 19.63 3.74
N MET A 2 6.61 18.49 3.18
CA MET A 2 7.47 17.30 3.04
C MET A 2 8.75 17.53 2.20
N PHE A 3 8.63 18.07 0.98
CA PHE A 3 9.78 18.31 0.07
C PHE A 3 10.56 19.60 0.36
N ARG A 4 10.15 20.35 1.39
CA ARG A 4 10.78 21.62 1.79
C ARG A 4 11.66 21.48 3.04
N PHE A 5 11.91 20.24 3.48
CA PHE A 5 12.66 19.87 4.69
C PHE A 5 12.12 20.46 6.02
N GLU A 6 10.93 21.08 6.04
CA GLU A 6 10.32 21.63 7.26
C GLU A 6 9.65 20.56 8.14
N SER A 7 9.30 19.40 7.58
CA SER A 7 8.47 18.38 8.26
C SER A 7 9.25 17.09 8.52
N PHE A 8 10.31 17.14 9.34
CA PHE A 8 11.01 15.94 9.82
C PHE A 8 10.07 14.92 10.48
N HIS A 9 8.93 15.39 11.00
CA HIS A 9 7.92 14.56 11.64
C HIS A 9 7.38 13.45 10.73
N MET A 10 7.06 13.72 9.46
CA MET A 10 6.47 12.69 8.60
C MET A 10 7.49 11.63 8.17
N TYR A 11 8.75 12.03 7.94
CA TYR A 11 9.85 11.08 7.73
C TYR A 11 10.11 10.22 8.97
N GLY A 12 10.06 10.82 10.16
CA GLY A 12 10.15 10.09 11.43
C GLY A 12 9.02 9.09 11.63
N VAL A 13 7.77 9.47 11.33
CA VAL A 13 6.60 8.58 11.44
C VAL A 13 6.71 7.41 10.46
N ILE A 14 7.02 7.65 9.19
CA ILE A 14 7.19 6.58 8.19
C ILE A 14 8.37 5.68 8.57
N GLY A 15 9.51 6.26 8.95
CA GLY A 15 10.72 5.51 9.33
C GLY A 15 10.50 4.62 10.55
N THR A 16 9.87 5.14 11.60
CA THR A 16 9.53 4.37 12.81
C THR A 16 8.51 3.28 12.52
N ALA A 17 7.48 3.56 11.71
CA ALA A 17 6.51 2.54 11.29
C ALA A 17 7.18 1.37 10.55
N VAL A 18 8.08 1.67 9.60
CA VAL A 18 8.85 0.65 8.87
C VAL A 18 9.75 -0.14 9.81
N PHE A 19 10.44 0.54 10.74
CA PHE A 19 11.34 -0.10 11.70
C PHE A 19 10.59 -1.05 12.65
N VAL A 20 9.48 -0.59 13.23
CA VAL A 20 8.62 -1.42 14.10
C VAL A 20 8.04 -2.59 13.32
N GLY A 21 7.57 -2.37 12.09
CA GLY A 21 7.08 -3.44 11.21
C GLY A 21 8.15 -4.49 10.90
N ALA A 22 9.37 -4.06 10.56
CA ALA A 22 10.49 -4.96 10.28
C ALA A 22 10.89 -5.80 11.51
N ILE A 23 11.00 -5.17 12.69
CA ILE A 23 11.29 -5.87 13.95
C ILE A 23 10.18 -6.86 14.28
N SER A 24 8.91 -6.47 14.12
CA SER A 24 7.77 -7.34 14.40
C SER A 24 7.79 -8.58 13.50
N VAL A 25 8.01 -8.39 12.20
CA VAL A 25 8.16 -9.49 11.23
C VAL A 25 9.35 -10.40 11.57
N LEU A 26 10.48 -9.82 11.98
CA LEU A 26 11.66 -10.58 12.39
C LEU A 26 11.39 -11.43 13.64
N LEU A 27 10.72 -10.86 14.65
CA LEU A 27 10.30 -11.59 15.86
C LEU A 27 9.32 -12.72 15.52
N ILE A 28 8.33 -12.46 14.67
CA ILE A 28 7.36 -13.48 14.21
C ILE A 28 8.08 -14.65 13.53
N LYS A 29 9.02 -14.36 12.63
CA LYS A 29 9.83 -15.39 11.95
C LYS A 29 10.75 -16.14 12.92
N ARG A 30 11.38 -15.44 13.87
CA ARG A 30 12.34 -16.03 14.81
C ARG A 30 11.66 -16.90 15.88
N HIS A 31 10.49 -16.50 16.35
CA HIS A 31 9.73 -17.24 17.36
C HIS A 31 8.78 -18.27 16.75
N LYS A 32 8.74 -18.43 15.42
CA LYS A 32 7.76 -19.27 14.70
C LYS A 32 6.36 -19.06 15.26
N ALA A 33 5.99 -17.80 15.42
CA ALA A 33 4.75 -17.44 16.10
C ALA A 33 3.59 -18.13 15.37
N ARG A 34 2.80 -18.88 16.15
CA ARG A 34 1.63 -19.57 15.65
C ARG A 34 0.47 -18.59 15.64
N THR A 35 -0.35 -18.64 14.62
CA THR A 35 -1.62 -17.91 14.60
C THR A 35 -2.49 -18.36 15.78
N ILE A 36 -3.54 -17.60 16.08
CA ILE A 36 -4.54 -17.94 17.10
C ILE A 36 -5.18 -19.32 16.83
N HIS A 37 -5.06 -19.82 15.59
CA HIS A 37 -5.52 -21.12 15.11
C HIS A 37 -4.41 -22.20 15.02
N GLY A 38 -3.19 -21.91 15.49
CA GLY A 38 -2.10 -22.88 15.59
C GLY A 38 -1.20 -23.03 14.35
N GLU A 39 -1.46 -22.26 13.27
CA GLU A 39 -0.70 -22.34 12.02
C GLU A 39 0.58 -21.49 12.08
N GLU A 40 1.68 -21.97 11.50
CA GLU A 40 2.93 -21.21 11.43
C GLU A 40 2.76 -20.00 10.50
N ILE A 41 3.11 -18.79 10.97
CA ILE A 41 3.05 -17.58 10.15
C ILE A 41 4.15 -17.64 9.07
N MET A 42 3.86 -18.30 7.96
CA MET A 42 4.72 -18.37 6.79
C MET A 42 4.48 -17.15 5.90
N ILE A 43 5.31 -16.13 6.04
CA ILE A 43 5.31 -14.97 5.14
C ILE A 43 5.89 -15.41 3.79
N HIS A 44 5.02 -15.67 2.82
CA HIS A 44 5.43 -16.04 1.46
C HIS A 44 6.15 -14.87 0.77
N PRO A 45 7.33 -15.11 0.16
CA PRO A 45 8.01 -14.08 -0.60
C PRO A 45 7.15 -13.71 -1.82
N LYS A 46 6.99 -12.40 -2.04
CA LYS A 46 6.31 -11.89 -3.22
C LYS A 46 7.23 -12.08 -4.43
N GLU A 47 6.79 -12.83 -5.43
CA GLU A 47 7.55 -13.01 -6.66
C GLU A 47 7.70 -11.67 -7.40
N PHE A 48 8.94 -11.34 -7.76
CA PHE A 48 9.23 -10.11 -8.48
C PHE A 48 8.88 -10.29 -9.95
N ASN A 49 7.95 -9.48 -10.43
CA ASN A 49 7.43 -9.53 -11.78
C ASN A 49 7.66 -8.18 -12.49
N LYS A 50 7.97 -8.19 -13.80
CA LYS A 50 8.24 -6.94 -14.54
C LYS A 50 7.04 -6.00 -14.56
N GLY A 51 5.82 -6.56 -14.52
CA GLY A 51 4.57 -5.82 -14.35
C GLY A 51 4.49 -5.01 -13.06
N GLN A 52 5.22 -5.38 -11.99
CA GLN A 52 5.24 -4.61 -10.74
C GLN A 52 5.93 -3.25 -10.90
N VAL A 53 6.90 -3.13 -11.81
CA VAL A 53 7.58 -1.86 -12.09
C VAL A 53 6.63 -0.90 -12.81
N TYR A 54 5.99 -1.36 -13.89
CA TYR A 54 5.02 -0.54 -14.63
C TYR A 54 3.80 -0.18 -13.79
N GLY A 55 3.26 -1.15 -13.03
CA GLY A 55 2.16 -0.92 -12.11
C GLY A 55 2.53 0.05 -10.99
N GLY A 56 3.75 -0.06 -10.44
CA GLY A 56 4.26 0.84 -9.40
C GLY A 56 4.42 2.28 -9.90
N VAL A 57 4.94 2.47 -11.11
CA VAL A 57 5.07 3.80 -11.73
C VAL A 57 3.68 4.39 -12.02
N ALA A 58 2.77 3.63 -12.64
CA ALA A 58 1.42 4.10 -12.93
C ALA A 58 0.65 4.45 -11.64
N PHE A 59 0.78 3.63 -10.59
CA PHE A 59 0.17 3.89 -9.28
C PHE A 59 0.77 5.13 -8.61
N GLY A 60 2.10 5.31 -8.66
CA GLY A 60 2.78 6.49 -8.13
C GLY A 60 2.37 7.78 -8.84
N LEU A 61 2.24 7.75 -10.17
CA LEU A 61 1.73 8.87 -10.96
C LEU A 61 0.27 9.19 -10.62
N GLY A 62 -0.57 8.16 -10.49
CA GLY A 62 -1.97 8.31 -10.07
C GLY A 62 -2.07 8.97 -8.69
N TRP A 63 -1.23 8.56 -7.74
CA TRP A 63 -1.16 9.19 -6.42
C TRP A 63 -0.69 10.66 -6.54
N ALA A 64 0.38 10.95 -7.28
CA ALA A 64 0.84 12.33 -7.47
C ALA A 64 -0.25 13.27 -8.05
N ILE A 65 -1.10 12.76 -8.95
CA ILE A 65 -2.19 13.52 -9.58
C ILE A 65 -3.39 13.66 -8.63
N THR A 66 -3.80 12.57 -7.98
CA THR A 66 -5.10 12.52 -7.28
C THR A 66 -5.06 13.08 -5.88
N GLY A 67 -3.90 13.27 -5.26
CA GLY A 67 -3.90 13.78 -3.89
C GLY A 67 -4.48 12.78 -2.86
N ALA A 68 -4.76 11.52 -3.24
CA ALA A 68 -5.07 10.44 -2.31
C ALA A 68 -4.33 9.11 -2.56
N CYS A 69 -3.76 8.53 -1.50
CA CYS A 69 -3.31 7.13 -1.42
C CYS A 69 -4.43 6.28 -0.81
N PRO A 70 -4.42 4.95 -0.95
CA PRO A 70 -5.44 4.09 -0.35
C PRO A 70 -5.67 4.37 1.15
N GLY A 71 -4.62 4.66 1.93
CA GLY A 71 -4.75 5.02 3.35
C GLY A 71 -5.54 6.32 3.58
N PRO A 72 -5.08 7.48 3.06
CA PRO A 72 -5.84 8.72 3.11
C PRO A 72 -7.21 8.66 2.43
N LEU A 73 -7.41 7.81 1.42
CA LEU A 73 -8.72 7.60 0.79
C LEU A 73 -9.74 7.11 1.82
N PHE A 74 -9.43 6.02 2.53
CA PHE A 74 -10.33 5.49 3.56
C PHE A 74 -10.50 6.47 4.74
N ALA A 75 -9.43 7.14 5.17
CA ALA A 75 -9.49 8.13 6.24
C ALA A 75 -10.36 9.35 5.87
N GLN A 76 -10.24 9.86 4.63
CA GLN A 76 -11.02 11.01 4.17
C GLN A 76 -12.50 10.68 3.90
N ILE A 77 -12.81 9.45 3.49
CA ILE A 77 -14.19 8.96 3.43
C ILE A 77 -14.80 8.96 4.83
N GLY A 78 -14.07 8.46 5.83
CA GLY A 78 -14.50 8.51 7.24
C GLY A 78 -14.67 9.93 7.77
N ALA A 79 -13.93 10.90 7.23
CA ALA A 79 -14.05 12.33 7.56
C ALA A 79 -15.19 13.07 6.81
N GLY A 80 -15.94 12.39 5.93
CA GLY A 80 -17.12 12.97 5.26
C GLY A 80 -16.83 13.77 3.98
N SER A 81 -15.65 13.64 3.37
CA SER A 81 -15.33 14.34 2.12
C SER A 81 -15.97 13.65 0.91
N GLY A 82 -17.08 14.23 0.40
CA GLY A 82 -17.82 13.68 -0.75
C GLY A 82 -17.01 13.58 -2.06
N VAL A 83 -15.96 14.41 -2.21
CA VAL A 83 -15.09 14.41 -3.40
C VAL A 83 -14.25 13.12 -3.47
N VAL A 84 -13.89 12.54 -2.32
CA VAL A 84 -13.07 11.33 -2.26
C VAL A 84 -13.83 10.09 -2.72
N PHE A 85 -15.16 10.13 -2.70
CA PHE A 85 -15.99 9.04 -3.22
C PHE A 85 -15.79 8.82 -4.72
N ILE A 86 -15.56 9.90 -5.50
CA ILE A 86 -15.30 9.83 -6.93
C ILE A 86 -13.92 9.19 -7.19
N THR A 87 -12.90 9.59 -6.42
CA THR A 87 -11.56 9.00 -6.51
C THR A 87 -11.57 7.53 -6.11
N PHE A 88 -12.37 7.16 -5.09
CA PHE A 88 -12.55 5.78 -4.66
C PHE A 88 -13.21 4.93 -5.75
N LEU A 89 -14.32 5.39 -6.31
CA LEU A 89 -14.99 4.70 -7.43
C LEU A 89 -14.06 4.53 -8.63
N SER A 90 -13.27 5.56 -8.96
CA SER A 90 -12.29 5.52 -10.04
C SER A 90 -11.17 4.51 -9.75
N ALA A 91 -10.69 4.44 -8.50
CA ALA A 91 -9.69 3.46 -8.07
C ALA A 91 -10.25 2.02 -8.15
N VAL A 92 -11.48 1.79 -7.71
CA VAL A 92 -12.16 0.48 -7.79
C VAL A 92 -12.40 0.08 -9.25
N ALA A 93 -12.85 1.01 -10.09
CA ALA A 93 -13.01 0.75 -11.51
C ALA A 93 -11.66 0.42 -12.17
N GLY A 94 -10.60 1.15 -11.83
CA GLY A 94 -9.25 0.90 -12.30
C GLY A 94 -8.72 -0.48 -11.90
N THR A 95 -8.90 -0.91 -10.65
CA THR A 95 -8.49 -2.24 -10.20
C THR A 95 -9.33 -3.35 -10.83
N TRP A 96 -10.62 -3.11 -11.07
CA TRP A 96 -11.49 -4.05 -11.78
C TRP A 96 -11.05 -4.24 -13.24
N VAL A 97 -10.79 -3.14 -13.95
CA VAL A 97 -10.29 -3.18 -15.33
C VAL A 97 -8.93 -3.87 -15.39
N TYR A 98 -8.03 -3.57 -14.45
CA TYR A 98 -6.75 -4.28 -14.36
C TYR A 98 -6.95 -5.77 -14.09
N GLY A 99 -7.89 -6.16 -13.22
CA GLY A 99 -8.20 -7.56 -12.94
C GLY A 99 -8.68 -8.33 -14.17
N LEU A 100 -9.52 -7.71 -15.00
CA LEU A 100 -9.98 -8.28 -16.28
C LEU A 100 -8.86 -8.35 -17.33
N LEU A 101 -7.97 -7.35 -17.37
CA LEU A 101 -6.88 -7.29 -18.34
C LEU A 101 -5.63 -8.06 -17.90
N ARG A 102 -5.61 -8.52 -16.63
CA ARG A 102 -4.48 -9.25 -16.04
C ARG A 102 -4.12 -10.49 -16.84
N GLU A 103 -5.11 -11.25 -17.33
CA GLU A 103 -4.88 -12.45 -18.13
C GLU A 103 -4.19 -12.17 -19.49
N LYS A 104 -4.24 -10.92 -19.98
CA LYS A 104 -3.66 -10.50 -21.27
C LYS A 104 -2.35 -9.72 -21.13
N LEU A 105 -1.91 -9.40 -19.91
CA LEU A 105 -0.70 -8.61 -19.68
C LEU A 105 0.52 -9.53 -19.47
N PRO A 106 1.66 -9.28 -20.13
CA PRO A 106 2.85 -10.10 -19.96
C PRO A 106 3.37 -9.96 -18.53
N HIS A 107 3.46 -11.10 -17.85
CA HIS A 107 4.03 -11.27 -16.51
C HIS A 107 5.57 -11.26 -16.64
#